data_AF-A0A7S3J9L1-F1
#
_entry.id   AF-A0A7S3J9L1-F1
#
_cell.length_a   1.000
_cell.length_b   1.000
_cell.length_c   1.000
_cell.angle_alpha   90.00
_cell.angle_beta   90.00
_cell.angle_gamma   90.00
#
_symmetry.space_group_name_H-M   'P 1'
#
loop_
_entity.id
_entity.type
_entity.pdbx_description
1 polymer ?
#
loop_
_entity_poly.entity_id
_entity_poly.type
_entity_poly.pdbx_seq_one_letter_code
_entity_poly.pdbx_strand_id
1 'polypeptide(L)'
;MDHLDAKRFLQEKYLNTAELDRDVCIFSFVGRITEQKGVDLICSVVEEMIIKSDYKIAFIVGGPAEKGDPHGEMVISACEYLINKFPKNFYANPRAFFFDVPVLALGSNYCLMPSRFEPGGIVQHEFFIASTPAVVFATGGLKDSVTEYNYSTGEGNGFEFIVYEREDFIMAIDRAFKVFQNKEAYRRLRKNAFKSAIDVANVSKEWCSEVYKLRGKVFVDKLKIIEEIEEDKEHAKASDEETKSAKALKYSEVDIKYYGKATDQVYVAGSFNGWNEHEHRMSYNHLTKEFHCSIKLSPGTHHFKIKVNGKWRLDHNKKTTTDKNGEEVNILVLKD
;
A
#
# COMPACT_ATOMS: atom_id res chain seq x y z
N MET A 1 9.43 19.90 -4.49
CA MET A 1 8.36 20.86 -4.17
C MET A 1 7.28 20.10 -3.43
N ASP A 2 6.84 20.57 -2.27
CA ASP A 2 5.69 19.98 -1.59
C ASP A 2 4.38 20.67 -1.99
N HIS A 3 3.25 20.25 -1.41
CA HIS A 3 1.95 20.87 -1.70
C HIS A 3 1.90 22.37 -1.38
N LEU A 4 2.50 22.83 -0.28
CA LEU A 4 2.41 24.22 0.14
C LEU A 4 3.31 25.11 -0.71
N ASP A 5 4.48 24.61 -1.10
CA ASP A 5 5.35 25.29 -2.07
C ASP A 5 4.67 25.42 -3.44
N ALA A 6 4.02 24.35 -3.91
CA ALA A 6 3.25 24.37 -5.15
C ALA A 6 2.05 25.32 -5.06
N LYS A 7 1.32 25.30 -3.95
CA LYS A 7 0.20 26.22 -3.70
C LYS A 7 0.65 27.67 -3.70
N ARG A 8 1.79 27.98 -3.06
CA ARG A 8 2.40 29.32 -3.09
C ARG A 8 2.71 29.74 -4.52
N PHE A 9 3.35 28.88 -5.30
CA PHE A 9 3.65 29.16 -6.71
C PHE A 9 2.38 29.46 -7.52
N LEU A 10 1.30 28.68 -7.32
CA LEU A 10 0.03 28.92 -8.02
C LEU A 10 -0.58 30.28 -7.64
N GLN A 11 -0.53 30.65 -6.36
CA GLN A 11 -1.06 31.92 -5.88
C GLN A 11 -0.27 33.13 -6.41
N GLU A 12 1.06 33.02 -6.42
CA GLU A 12 1.95 34.06 -6.95
C GLU A 12 1.77 34.23 -8.46
N LYS A 13 1.81 33.12 -9.21
CA LYS A 13 1.81 33.15 -10.67
C LYS A 13 0.43 33.44 -11.28
N TYR A 14 -0.63 32.88 -10.71
CA TYR A 14 -1.95 32.87 -11.34
C TYR A 14 -2.98 33.71 -10.61
N LEU A 15 -2.82 33.96 -9.32
CA LEU A 15 -3.81 34.64 -8.48
C LEU A 15 -3.30 35.96 -7.90
N ASN A 16 -2.25 36.56 -8.48
CA ASN A 16 -1.72 37.88 -8.13
C ASN A 16 -1.55 38.09 -6.61
N THR A 17 -1.10 37.05 -5.90
CA THR A 17 -0.96 37.07 -4.44
C THR A 17 0.51 36.92 -4.08
N ALA A 18 1.06 37.90 -3.36
CA ALA A 18 2.50 37.98 -3.08
C ALA A 18 2.99 36.99 -2.00
N GLU A 19 2.09 36.53 -1.13
CA GLU A 19 2.39 35.60 -0.04
C GLU A 19 1.40 34.45 -0.02
N LEU A 20 1.80 33.30 0.53
CA LEU A 20 0.95 32.13 0.66
C LEU A 20 -0.25 32.40 1.60
N ASP A 21 -1.47 32.43 1.06
CA ASP A 21 -2.70 32.31 1.84
C ASP A 21 -3.11 30.84 1.97
N ARG A 22 -2.93 30.27 3.17
CA ARG A 22 -3.25 28.87 3.45
C ARG A 22 -4.74 28.58 3.52
N ASP A 23 -5.58 29.60 3.65
CA ASP A 23 -7.01 29.49 3.86
C ASP A 23 -7.82 29.68 2.57
N VAL A 24 -7.17 30.06 1.46
CA VAL A 24 -7.79 30.03 0.13
C VAL A 24 -7.81 28.60 -0.40
N CYS A 25 -8.98 28.06 -0.73
CA CYS A 25 -9.15 26.77 -1.37
C CYS A 25 -9.05 26.92 -2.90
N ILE A 26 -8.05 26.30 -3.52
CA ILE A 26 -7.86 26.36 -4.97
C ILE A 26 -8.54 25.16 -5.65
N PHE A 27 -9.48 25.45 -6.54
CA PHE A 27 -10.07 24.49 -7.48
C PHE A 27 -9.41 24.66 -8.84
N SER A 28 -8.99 23.58 -9.47
CA SER A 28 -8.32 23.65 -10.76
C SER A 28 -8.95 22.78 -11.82
N PHE A 29 -9.06 23.29 -13.03
CA PHE A 29 -9.39 22.53 -14.23
C PHE A 29 -8.21 22.55 -15.18
N VAL A 30 -7.93 21.42 -15.84
CA VAL A 30 -7.02 21.36 -16.98
C VAL A 30 -7.63 20.55 -18.11
N GLY A 31 -7.67 21.12 -19.30
CA GLY A 31 -8.23 20.47 -20.48
C GLY A 31 -8.59 21.44 -21.59
N ARG A 32 -8.99 20.91 -22.74
CA ARG A 32 -9.54 21.74 -23.81
C ARG A 32 -10.87 22.35 -23.37
N ILE A 33 -11.10 23.60 -23.76
CA ILE A 33 -12.38 24.27 -23.56
C ILE A 33 -13.29 23.86 -24.70
N THR A 34 -14.14 22.89 -24.42
CA THR A 34 -15.19 22.39 -25.32
C THR A 34 -16.45 22.13 -24.50
N GLU A 35 -17.60 22.05 -25.17
CA GLU A 35 -18.87 21.74 -24.53
C GLU A 35 -18.81 20.43 -23.73
N GLN A 36 -18.07 19.43 -24.23
CA GLN A 36 -17.89 18.16 -23.52
C GLN A 36 -17.25 18.35 -22.12
N LYS A 37 -16.35 19.32 -21.95
CA LYS A 37 -15.52 19.46 -20.75
C LYS A 37 -16.13 20.34 -19.65
N GLY A 38 -17.24 21.04 -19.93
CA GLY A 38 -18.03 21.70 -18.88
C GLY A 38 -17.40 22.96 -18.30
N VAL A 39 -16.51 23.65 -19.02
CA VAL A 39 -15.87 24.89 -18.52
C VAL A 39 -16.88 26.03 -18.42
N ASP A 40 -17.91 26.01 -19.26
CA ASP A 40 -19.09 26.88 -19.14
C ASP A 40 -19.77 26.75 -17.77
N LEU A 41 -19.92 25.52 -17.27
CA LEU A 41 -20.48 25.24 -15.95
C LEU A 41 -19.59 25.80 -14.83
N ILE A 42 -18.26 25.69 -14.97
CA ILE A 42 -17.30 26.32 -14.04
C ILE A 42 -17.51 27.84 -14.00
N CYS A 43 -17.50 28.50 -15.16
CA CYS A 43 -17.68 29.95 -15.22
C CYS A 43 -19.02 30.41 -14.59
N SER A 44 -20.08 29.60 -14.70
CA SER A 44 -21.40 29.93 -14.17
C SER A 44 -21.50 29.97 -12.63
N VAL A 45 -20.55 29.34 -11.92
CA VAL A 45 -20.57 29.23 -10.44
C VAL A 45 -19.50 30.05 -9.75
N VAL A 46 -18.44 30.47 -10.47
CA VAL A 46 -17.25 31.13 -9.89
C VAL A 46 -17.62 32.32 -9.00
N GLU A 47 -18.45 33.24 -9.49
CA GLU A 47 -18.83 34.46 -8.74
C GLU A 47 -19.54 34.13 -7.43
N GLU A 48 -20.55 33.25 -7.48
CA GLU A 48 -21.31 32.87 -6.31
C GLU A 48 -20.42 32.17 -5.27
N MET A 49 -19.56 31.26 -5.72
CA MET A 49 -18.67 30.53 -4.82
C MET A 49 -17.61 31.43 -4.18
N ILE A 50 -17.07 32.40 -4.91
CA ILE A 50 -16.13 33.38 -4.35
C ILE A 50 -16.82 34.24 -3.29
N ILE A 51 -18.01 34.78 -3.58
CA ILE A 51 -18.75 35.65 -2.64
C ILE A 51 -19.17 34.87 -1.40
N LYS A 52 -19.77 33.68 -1.59
CA LYS A 52 -20.29 32.83 -0.49
C LYS A 52 -19.18 32.35 0.44
N SER A 53 -17.96 32.18 -0.08
CA SER A 53 -16.80 31.75 0.70
C SER A 53 -16.03 32.91 1.35
N ASP A 54 -16.53 34.15 1.29
CA ASP A 54 -15.81 35.35 1.73
C ASP A 54 -14.41 35.44 1.08
N TYR A 55 -14.38 35.26 -0.24
CA TYR A 55 -13.16 35.28 -1.07
C TYR A 55 -12.12 34.20 -0.70
N LYS A 56 -12.51 33.15 0.03
CA LYS A 56 -11.64 32.00 0.39
C LYS A 56 -11.68 30.84 -0.61
N ILE A 57 -12.27 31.03 -1.79
CA ILE A 57 -12.19 30.10 -2.91
C ILE A 57 -11.48 30.79 -4.08
N ALA A 58 -10.63 30.04 -4.79
CA ALA A 58 -10.06 30.45 -6.06
C ALA A 58 -10.16 29.34 -7.10
N PHE A 59 -10.19 29.73 -8.38
CA PHE A 59 -10.29 28.85 -9.53
C PHE A 59 -9.14 29.10 -10.51
N ILE A 60 -8.53 28.03 -11.01
CA ILE A 60 -7.52 28.08 -12.07
C ILE A 60 -7.97 27.18 -13.21
N VAL A 61 -8.23 27.76 -14.38
CA VAL A 61 -8.68 27.06 -15.58
C VAL A 61 -7.58 27.08 -16.63
N GLY A 62 -6.97 25.92 -16.89
CA GLY A 62 -5.88 25.75 -17.84
C GLY A 62 -6.31 25.02 -19.11
N GLY A 63 -6.01 25.62 -20.27
CA GLY A 63 -6.08 24.95 -21.56
C GLY A 63 -6.85 25.75 -22.62
N PRO A 64 -6.64 25.43 -23.90
CA PRO A 64 -7.12 26.27 -24.99
C PRO A 64 -8.56 25.95 -25.38
N ALA A 65 -9.28 26.97 -25.84
CA ALA A 65 -10.45 26.83 -26.70
C ALA A 65 -10.00 26.68 -28.17
N GLU A 66 -10.77 25.94 -28.95
CA GLU A 66 -10.54 25.83 -30.39
C GLU A 66 -10.88 27.15 -31.08
N LYS A 67 -10.04 27.58 -32.03
CA LYS A 67 -10.27 28.85 -32.73
C LYS A 67 -11.52 28.76 -33.59
N GLY A 68 -12.46 29.68 -33.41
CA GLY A 68 -13.69 29.76 -34.20
C GLY A 68 -14.80 28.82 -33.73
N ASP A 69 -14.64 28.13 -32.60
CA ASP A 69 -15.74 27.43 -31.92
C ASP A 69 -16.66 28.45 -31.20
N PRO A 70 -17.94 28.59 -31.59
CA PRO A 70 -18.87 29.52 -30.93
C PRO A 70 -19.02 29.28 -29.43
N HIS A 71 -18.97 28.02 -28.97
CA HIS A 71 -19.04 27.70 -27.56
C HIS A 71 -17.77 28.17 -26.84
N GLY A 72 -16.60 27.87 -27.40
CA GLY A 72 -15.31 28.36 -26.94
C GLY A 72 -15.26 29.89 -26.78
N GLU A 73 -15.75 30.65 -27.76
CA GLU A 73 -15.78 32.12 -27.70
C GLU A 73 -16.68 32.68 -26.58
N MET A 74 -17.82 32.02 -26.34
CA MET A 74 -18.68 32.34 -25.19
C MET A 74 -17.93 32.13 -23.86
N VAL A 75 -17.26 31.00 -23.71
CA VAL A 75 -16.48 30.68 -22.50
C VAL A 75 -15.28 31.59 -22.32
N ILE A 76 -14.59 31.97 -23.41
CA ILE A 76 -13.51 32.97 -23.41
C ILE A 76 -14.04 34.28 -22.83
N SER A 77 -15.18 34.77 -23.33
CA SER A 77 -15.79 36.02 -22.87
C SER A 77 -16.13 35.98 -21.39
N ALA A 78 -16.68 34.85 -20.92
CA ALA A 78 -16.95 34.64 -19.49
C ALA A 78 -15.66 34.61 -18.65
N CYS A 79 -14.60 33.98 -19.14
CA CYS A 79 -13.31 33.97 -18.46
C CYS A 79 -12.71 35.38 -18.36
N GLU A 80 -12.74 36.17 -19.44
CA GLU A 80 -12.25 37.56 -19.46
C GLU A 80 -13.02 38.43 -18.46
N TYR A 81 -14.33 38.26 -18.36
CA TYR A 81 -15.13 38.92 -17.32
C TYR A 81 -14.66 38.56 -15.91
N LEU A 82 -14.51 37.26 -15.62
CA LEU A 82 -14.15 36.76 -14.29
C LEU A 82 -12.71 37.15 -13.89
N ILE A 83 -11.75 37.15 -14.83
CA ILE A 83 -10.37 37.60 -14.59
C ILE A 83 -10.37 39.07 -14.14
N ASN A 84 -11.13 39.93 -14.82
CA ASN A 84 -11.19 41.35 -14.49
C ASN A 84 -11.90 41.62 -13.16
N LYS A 85 -12.96 40.87 -12.86
CA LYS A 85 -13.75 41.05 -11.64
C LYS A 85 -13.11 40.44 -10.40
N PHE A 86 -12.43 39.30 -10.55
CA PHE A 86 -11.86 38.51 -9.45
C PHE A 86 -10.38 38.16 -9.69
N PRO A 87 -9.48 39.15 -9.88
CA PRO A 87 -8.10 38.91 -10.29
C PRO A 87 -7.22 38.16 -9.27
N LYS A 88 -7.71 37.98 -8.03
CA LYS A 88 -7.06 37.20 -6.97
C LYS A 88 -7.71 35.84 -6.70
N ASN A 89 -8.82 35.54 -7.38
CA ASN A 89 -9.61 34.33 -7.16
C ASN A 89 -9.92 33.59 -8.44
N PHE A 90 -9.68 34.16 -9.62
CA PHE A 90 -9.92 33.48 -10.89
C PHE A 90 -8.78 33.73 -11.88
N TYR A 91 -8.27 32.64 -12.44
CA TYR A 91 -7.35 32.65 -13.56
C TYR A 91 -7.86 31.75 -14.67
N ALA A 92 -7.75 32.23 -15.90
CA ALA A 92 -7.83 31.41 -17.09
C ALA A 92 -6.93 31.97 -18.20
N ASN A 93 -6.37 31.09 -19.03
CA ASN A 93 -5.78 31.51 -20.30
C ASN A 93 -6.30 30.62 -21.43
N PRO A 94 -7.52 30.92 -21.94
CA PRO A 94 -8.21 30.06 -22.90
C PRO A 94 -7.58 30.11 -24.30
N ARG A 95 -6.55 30.93 -24.52
CA ARG A 95 -5.84 31.05 -25.81
C ARG A 95 -4.48 30.36 -25.82
N ALA A 96 -4.04 29.83 -24.69
CA ALA A 96 -2.71 29.24 -24.55
C ALA A 96 -2.77 27.80 -24.07
N PHE A 97 -1.76 27.03 -24.45
CA PHE A 97 -1.50 25.75 -23.82
C PHE A 97 -1.01 25.97 -22.38
N PHE A 98 -1.44 25.09 -21.46
CA PHE A 98 -1.08 25.17 -20.06
C PHE A 98 0.04 24.18 -19.73
N PHE A 99 1.22 24.68 -19.39
CA PHE A 99 2.43 23.86 -19.21
C PHE A 99 2.66 23.40 -17.76
N ASP A 100 2.06 24.06 -16.78
CA ASP A 100 2.35 23.83 -15.36
C ASP A 100 1.46 22.73 -14.74
N VAL A 101 0.99 21.77 -15.54
CA VAL A 101 0.04 20.73 -15.10
C VAL A 101 0.51 19.97 -13.85
N PRO A 102 1.79 19.53 -13.73
CA PRO A 102 2.24 18.84 -12.52
C PRO A 102 2.18 19.72 -11.27
N VAL A 103 2.49 21.02 -11.40
CA VAL A 103 2.45 21.97 -10.28
C VAL A 103 1.00 22.33 -9.93
N LEU A 104 0.12 22.44 -10.94
CA LEU A 104 -1.31 22.60 -10.76
C LEU A 104 -1.90 21.42 -9.98
N ALA A 105 -1.54 20.19 -10.37
CA ALA A 105 -1.98 18.98 -9.70
C ALA A 105 -1.52 18.93 -8.25
N LEU A 106 -0.27 19.29 -7.97
CA LEU A 106 0.29 19.29 -6.63
C LEU A 106 -0.19 20.43 -5.73
N GLY A 107 -0.37 21.64 -6.28
CA GLY A 107 -0.66 22.85 -5.51
C GLY A 107 -2.14 23.13 -5.30
N SER A 108 -3.01 22.60 -6.16
CA SER A 108 -4.46 22.79 -6.03
C SER A 108 -5.02 22.01 -4.84
N ASN A 109 -6.15 22.47 -4.31
CA ASN A 109 -6.84 21.78 -3.23
C ASN A 109 -7.82 20.73 -3.75
N TYR A 110 -8.42 20.98 -4.92
CA TYR A 110 -9.30 20.07 -5.64
C TYR A 110 -9.09 20.21 -7.15
N CYS A 111 -9.24 19.14 -7.90
CA CYS A 111 -9.45 19.22 -9.34
C CYS A 111 -10.93 19.21 -9.69
N LEU A 112 -11.31 19.97 -10.73
CA LEU A 112 -12.64 20.02 -11.28
C LEU A 112 -12.67 19.18 -12.56
N MET A 113 -13.61 18.25 -12.65
CA MET A 113 -13.90 17.50 -13.88
C MET A 113 -15.41 17.46 -14.12
N PRO A 114 -16.02 18.60 -14.49
CA PRO A 114 -17.44 18.67 -14.82
C PRO A 114 -17.71 18.16 -16.25
N SER A 115 -16.92 17.21 -16.75
CA SER A 115 -17.10 16.68 -18.10
C SER A 115 -18.49 16.07 -18.25
N ARG A 116 -19.26 16.43 -19.29
CA ARG A 116 -20.55 15.81 -19.63
C ARG A 116 -20.37 14.33 -20.01
N PHE A 117 -19.22 14.01 -20.60
CA PHE A 117 -18.85 12.66 -21.02
C PHE A 117 -17.36 12.41 -20.78
N GLU A 118 -17.03 11.32 -20.07
CA GLU A 118 -15.66 10.91 -19.77
C GLU A 118 -15.54 9.37 -19.70
N PRO A 119 -15.20 8.69 -20.81
CA PRO A 119 -15.28 7.23 -20.89
C PRO A 119 -14.19 6.48 -20.10
N GLY A 120 -13.07 7.14 -19.79
CA GLY A 120 -11.94 6.49 -19.11
C GLY A 120 -11.31 7.37 -18.04
N GLY A 121 -11.01 8.63 -18.36
CA GLY A 121 -10.39 9.59 -17.43
C GLY A 121 -9.00 9.15 -16.94
N ILE A 122 -7.94 9.80 -17.43
CA ILE A 122 -6.58 9.63 -16.88
C ILE A 122 -6.25 10.74 -15.88
N VAL A 123 -6.79 11.94 -16.14
CA VAL A 123 -6.42 13.17 -15.43
C VAL A 123 -6.71 13.05 -13.93
N GLN A 124 -7.81 12.40 -13.51
CA GLN A 124 -8.10 12.24 -12.08
C GLN A 124 -7.04 11.41 -11.37
N HIS A 125 -6.46 10.42 -12.04
CA HIS A 125 -5.36 9.64 -11.49
C HIS A 125 -4.06 10.45 -11.40
N GLU A 126 -3.78 11.35 -12.35
CA GLU A 126 -2.66 12.30 -12.25
C GLU A 126 -2.78 13.20 -11.01
N PHE A 127 -3.99 13.71 -10.73
CA PHE A 127 -4.26 14.49 -9.53
C PHE A 127 -4.25 13.65 -8.25
N PHE A 128 -4.74 12.41 -8.30
CA PHE A 128 -4.68 11.48 -7.17
C PHE A 128 -3.23 11.17 -6.77
N ILE A 129 -2.31 10.97 -7.71
CA ILE A 129 -0.87 10.80 -7.41
C ILE A 129 -0.32 12.04 -6.68
N ALA A 130 -0.85 13.23 -6.96
CA ALA A 130 -0.52 14.46 -6.25
C ALA A 130 -1.27 14.66 -4.90
N SER A 131 -2.01 13.63 -4.45
CA SER A 131 -2.90 13.66 -3.29
C SER A 131 -3.98 14.75 -3.38
N THR A 132 -4.45 15.05 -4.60
CA THR A 132 -5.44 16.09 -4.87
C THR A 132 -6.79 15.45 -5.20
N PRO A 133 -7.80 15.58 -4.33
CA PRO A 133 -9.14 15.03 -4.54
C PRO A 133 -9.87 15.69 -5.71
N ALA A 134 -10.89 15.03 -6.24
CA ALA A 134 -11.65 15.49 -7.41
C ALA A 134 -13.07 15.94 -7.05
N VAL A 135 -13.59 16.92 -7.78
CA VAL A 135 -15.03 17.25 -7.84
C VAL A 135 -15.49 16.99 -9.27
N VAL A 136 -16.40 16.02 -9.44
CA VAL A 136 -16.70 15.45 -10.75
C VAL A 136 -18.18 15.34 -11.04
N PHE A 137 -18.53 15.42 -12.33
CA PHE A 137 -19.81 14.89 -12.77
C PHE A 137 -19.74 13.36 -12.77
N ALA A 138 -20.75 12.71 -12.19
CA ALA A 138 -20.84 11.26 -12.08
C ALA A 138 -21.10 10.57 -13.43
N THR A 139 -20.11 10.56 -14.33
CA THR A 139 -20.18 9.98 -15.68
C THR A 139 -18.98 9.09 -16.01
N GLY A 140 -19.22 8.00 -16.75
CA GLY A 140 -18.20 7.07 -17.25
C GLY A 140 -17.13 6.71 -16.21
N GLY A 141 -15.86 6.78 -16.60
CA GLY A 141 -14.73 6.41 -15.73
C GLY A 141 -14.58 7.30 -14.49
N LEU A 142 -15.14 8.51 -14.47
CA LEU A 142 -15.16 9.35 -13.27
C LEU A 142 -16.07 8.79 -12.19
N LYS A 143 -17.22 8.21 -12.58
CA LYS A 143 -18.14 7.55 -11.64
C LYS A 143 -17.51 6.30 -11.02
N ASP A 144 -16.64 5.62 -11.75
CA ASP A 144 -15.98 4.40 -11.27
C ASP A 144 -14.75 4.69 -10.39
N SER A 145 -14.11 5.84 -10.58
CA SER A 145 -12.83 6.18 -9.91
C SER A 145 -12.96 7.21 -8.79
N VAL A 146 -14.02 8.02 -8.79
CA VAL A 146 -14.29 9.00 -7.74
C VAL A 146 -15.44 8.52 -6.87
N THR A 147 -15.25 8.58 -5.55
CA THR A 147 -16.24 8.20 -4.55
C THR A 147 -16.44 9.36 -3.60
N GLU A 148 -17.70 9.79 -3.45
CA GLU A 148 -18.13 10.85 -2.53
C GLU A 148 -17.55 10.67 -1.11
N TYR A 149 -16.94 11.74 -0.59
CA TYR A 149 -16.36 11.75 0.74
C TYR A 149 -17.43 11.67 1.83
N ASN A 150 -17.36 10.62 2.66
CA ASN A 150 -18.25 10.44 3.78
C ASN A 150 -17.60 10.97 5.06
N TYR A 151 -18.19 12.03 5.64
CA TYR A 151 -17.68 12.66 6.86
C TYR A 151 -17.65 11.73 8.07
N SER A 152 -18.60 10.80 8.18
CA SER A 152 -18.74 9.91 9.33
C SER A 152 -17.71 8.78 9.30
N THR A 153 -17.43 8.23 8.13
CA THR A 153 -16.44 7.13 7.99
C THR A 153 -15.04 7.66 7.68
N GLY A 154 -14.91 8.86 7.13
CA GLY A 154 -13.66 9.43 6.65
C GLY A 154 -13.15 8.79 5.34
N GLU A 155 -14.00 8.03 4.66
CA GLU A 155 -13.74 7.37 3.38
C GLU A 155 -14.18 8.21 2.18
N GLY A 156 -13.81 7.80 0.98
CA GLY A 156 -14.03 8.54 -0.26
C GLY A 156 -12.83 9.42 -0.65
N ASN A 157 -12.75 9.78 -1.93
CA ASN A 157 -11.59 10.39 -2.56
C ASN A 157 -11.95 11.66 -3.36
N GLY A 158 -13.20 12.11 -3.30
CA GLY A 158 -13.68 13.30 -4.00
C GLY A 158 -15.13 13.62 -3.67
N PHE A 159 -15.75 14.39 -4.56
CA PHE A 159 -17.15 14.80 -4.50
C PHE A 159 -17.78 14.63 -5.85
N GLU A 160 -19.03 14.19 -5.84
CA GLU A 160 -19.79 13.92 -7.05
C GLU A 160 -20.99 14.87 -7.12
N PHE A 161 -21.33 15.30 -8.33
CA PHE A 161 -22.68 15.79 -8.63
C PHE A 161 -23.29 14.89 -9.69
N ILE A 162 -24.59 14.65 -9.57
CA ILE A 162 -25.30 13.58 -10.30
C ILE A 162 -26.22 14.19 -11.37
N VAL A 163 -26.77 15.36 -11.09
CA VAL A 163 -27.59 16.13 -12.02
C VAL A 163 -26.67 17.17 -12.67
N TYR A 164 -26.59 17.17 -14.01
CA TYR A 164 -25.73 18.11 -14.74
C TYR A 164 -26.33 19.51 -14.78
N GLU A 165 -26.48 20.12 -13.60
CA GLU A 165 -27.08 21.43 -13.41
C GLU A 165 -26.23 22.27 -12.47
N ARG A 166 -26.36 23.59 -12.60
CA ARG A 166 -25.58 24.58 -11.86
C ARG A 166 -25.66 24.36 -10.35
N GLU A 167 -26.85 24.12 -9.82
CA GLU A 167 -27.12 24.01 -8.40
C GLU A 167 -26.47 22.78 -7.77
N ASP A 168 -26.49 21.62 -8.45
CA ASP A 168 -25.86 20.41 -7.94
C ASP A 168 -24.33 20.54 -7.95
N PHE A 169 -23.77 21.21 -8.96
CA PHE A 169 -22.34 21.51 -8.98
C PHE A 169 -21.92 22.45 -7.85
N ILE A 170 -22.72 23.50 -7.56
CA ILE A 170 -22.50 24.36 -6.40
C ILE A 170 -22.51 23.54 -5.11
N MET A 171 -23.46 22.63 -4.94
CA MET A 171 -23.53 21.76 -3.76
C MET A 171 -22.29 20.89 -3.62
N ALA A 172 -21.74 20.36 -4.71
CA ALA A 172 -20.51 19.57 -4.68
C ALA A 172 -19.28 20.42 -4.28
N ILE A 173 -19.12 21.63 -4.84
CA ILE A 173 -18.04 22.56 -4.46
C ILE A 173 -18.18 22.99 -2.99
N ASP A 174 -19.40 23.24 -2.53
CA ASP A 174 -19.69 23.62 -1.14
C ASP A 174 -19.29 22.51 -0.14
N ARG A 175 -19.61 21.24 -0.45
CA ARG A 175 -19.16 20.09 0.34
C ARG A 175 -17.64 19.97 0.36
N ALA A 176 -16.99 20.14 -0.79
CA ALA A 176 -15.53 20.14 -0.90
C ALA A 176 -14.89 21.25 -0.06
N PHE A 177 -15.39 22.48 -0.18
CA PHE A 177 -14.88 23.62 0.58
C PHE A 177 -15.04 23.44 2.10
N LYS A 178 -16.19 22.92 2.55
CA LYS A 178 -16.40 22.58 3.97
C LYS A 178 -15.37 21.57 4.48
N VAL A 179 -15.05 20.53 3.70
CA VAL A 179 -13.99 19.57 4.08
C VAL A 179 -12.63 20.25 4.16
N PHE A 180 -12.28 21.12 3.21
CA PHE A 180 -11.04 21.88 3.25
C PHE A 180 -10.89 22.75 4.51
N GLN A 181 -11.99 23.33 5.00
CA GLN A 181 -11.99 24.11 6.25
C GLN A 181 -11.65 23.23 7.48
N ASN A 182 -12.04 21.95 7.46
CA ASN A 182 -11.63 20.97 8.48
C ASN A 182 -10.29 20.32 8.12
N LYS A 183 -9.19 20.85 8.68
CA LYS A 183 -7.82 20.40 8.32
C LYS A 183 -7.57 18.91 8.56
N GLU A 184 -8.22 18.27 9.53
CA GLU A 184 -8.07 16.82 9.75
C GLU A 184 -8.82 15.99 8.71
N ALA A 185 -10.09 16.33 8.45
CA ALA A 185 -10.88 15.68 7.42
C ALA A 185 -10.22 15.83 6.04
N TYR A 186 -9.74 17.04 5.72
CA TYR A 186 -9.03 17.31 4.48
C TYR A 186 -7.75 16.47 4.36
N ARG A 187 -6.93 16.36 5.42
CA ARG A 187 -5.75 15.49 5.39
C ARG A 187 -6.10 14.02 5.14
N ARG A 188 -7.20 13.52 5.71
CA ARG A 188 -7.69 12.15 5.44
C ARG A 188 -8.10 12.00 3.98
N LEU A 189 -8.93 12.92 3.48
CA LEU A 189 -9.39 12.92 2.09
C LEU A 189 -8.21 12.92 1.09
N ARG A 190 -7.17 13.71 1.33
CA ARG A 190 -5.96 13.72 0.49
C ARG A 190 -5.22 12.38 0.46
N LYS A 191 -5.12 11.71 1.62
CA LYS A 191 -4.53 10.36 1.70
C LYS A 191 -5.37 9.35 0.92
N ASN A 192 -6.70 9.46 0.99
CA ASN A 192 -7.61 8.59 0.24
C ASN A 192 -7.47 8.82 -1.27
N ALA A 193 -7.35 10.07 -1.72
CA ALA A 193 -7.07 10.40 -3.11
C ALA A 193 -5.79 9.70 -3.59
N PHE A 194 -4.68 9.84 -2.86
CA PHE A 194 -3.42 9.15 -3.20
C PHE A 194 -3.57 7.63 -3.30
N LYS A 195 -4.25 7.00 -2.34
CA LYS A 195 -4.50 5.55 -2.36
C LYS A 195 -5.40 5.08 -3.50
N SER A 196 -6.19 6.00 -4.08
CA SER A 196 -7.10 5.71 -5.19
C SER A 196 -6.44 5.86 -6.56
N ALA A 197 -5.19 6.35 -6.62
CA ALA A 197 -4.44 6.38 -7.86
C ALA A 197 -4.22 4.95 -8.38
N ILE A 198 -4.56 4.73 -9.64
CA ILE A 198 -4.33 3.44 -10.30
C ILE A 198 -2.97 3.50 -10.99
N ASP A 199 -2.14 2.51 -10.73
CA ASP A 199 -0.88 2.33 -11.46
C ASP A 199 -1.16 1.72 -12.84
N VAL A 200 -0.74 2.43 -13.89
CA VAL A 200 -0.88 2.01 -15.28
C VAL A 200 -0.13 0.70 -15.54
N ALA A 201 0.95 0.41 -14.80
CA ALA A 201 1.63 -0.88 -14.88
C ALA A 201 0.68 -2.04 -14.52
N ASN A 202 -0.12 -1.87 -13.46
CA ASN A 202 -1.11 -2.89 -13.05
C ASN A 202 -2.20 -3.04 -14.12
N VAL A 203 -2.73 -1.92 -14.63
CA VAL A 203 -3.75 -1.94 -15.70
C VAL A 203 -3.23 -2.63 -16.96
N SER A 204 -1.96 -2.37 -17.33
CA SER A 204 -1.35 -2.98 -18.51
C SER A 204 -1.20 -4.51 -18.38
N LYS A 205 -0.86 -5.00 -17.18
CA LYS A 205 -0.78 -6.43 -16.87
C LYS A 205 -2.15 -7.09 -16.95
N GLU A 206 -3.20 -6.47 -16.40
CA GLU A 206 -4.57 -6.97 -16.49
C GLU A 206 -5.06 -7.05 -17.94
N TRP A 207 -4.80 -6.02 -18.75
CA TRP A 207 -5.12 -6.05 -20.18
C TRP A 207 -4.35 -7.15 -20.94
N CYS A 208 -3.07 -7.33 -20.63
CA CYS A 208 -2.29 -8.42 -21.19
C CYS A 208 -2.88 -9.78 -20.80
N SER A 209 -3.29 -9.96 -19.54
CA SER A 209 -3.98 -11.16 -19.07
C SER A 209 -5.24 -11.43 -19.90
N GLU A 210 -6.07 -10.42 -20.13
CA GLU A 210 -7.32 -10.57 -20.88
C GLU A 210 -7.08 -10.90 -22.36
N VAL A 211 -6.09 -10.25 -23.01
CA VAL A 211 -5.71 -10.57 -24.39
C VAL A 211 -5.20 -12.01 -24.52
N TYR A 212 -4.47 -12.52 -23.53
CA TYR A 212 -4.04 -13.92 -23.53
C TYR A 212 -5.22 -14.87 -23.39
N LYS A 213 -6.16 -14.60 -22.47
CA LYS A 213 -7.39 -15.40 -22.31
C LYS A 213 -8.20 -15.48 -23.59
N LEU A 214 -8.42 -14.33 -24.27
CA LEU A 214 -9.13 -14.28 -25.55
C LEU A 214 -8.46 -15.10 -26.66
N ARG A 215 -7.16 -15.37 -26.53
CA ARG A 215 -6.39 -16.21 -27.46
C ARG A 215 -6.23 -17.66 -26.98
N GLY A 216 -6.91 -18.06 -25.91
CA GLY A 216 -6.78 -19.38 -25.30
C GLY A 216 -5.39 -19.64 -24.70
N LYS A 217 -4.70 -18.58 -24.25
CA LYS A 217 -3.36 -18.64 -23.64
C LYS A 217 -3.39 -18.18 -22.19
N VAL A 218 -2.38 -18.59 -21.42
CA VAL A 218 -2.17 -18.13 -20.05
C VAL A 218 -1.12 -17.01 -20.07
N PHE A 219 -1.48 -15.84 -19.54
CA PHE A 219 -0.52 -14.76 -19.33
C PHE A 219 0.38 -15.12 -18.15
N VAL A 220 1.68 -14.89 -18.33
CA VAL A 220 2.70 -15.14 -17.32
C VAL A 220 3.44 -13.84 -17.06
N ASP A 221 3.26 -13.28 -15.86
CA ASP A 221 4.01 -12.10 -15.42
C ASP A 221 5.44 -12.53 -15.04
N LYS A 222 6.36 -12.34 -15.98
CA LYS A 222 7.77 -12.71 -15.79
C LYS A 222 8.44 -11.93 -14.66
N LEU A 223 8.02 -10.69 -14.40
CA LEU A 223 8.59 -9.90 -13.31
C LEU A 223 8.20 -10.50 -11.97
N LYS A 224 6.93 -10.87 -11.81
CA LYS A 224 6.46 -11.55 -10.60
C LYS A 224 7.17 -12.88 -10.35
N ILE A 225 7.45 -13.65 -11.41
CA ILE A 225 8.25 -14.88 -11.31
C ILE A 225 9.68 -14.58 -10.87
N ILE A 226 10.30 -13.51 -11.39
CA ILE A 226 11.66 -13.13 -10.98
C ILE A 226 11.67 -12.66 -9.52
N GLU A 227 10.70 -11.85 -9.11
CA GLU A 227 10.51 -11.40 -7.72
C GLU A 227 10.32 -12.60 -6.78
N GLU A 228 9.43 -13.54 -7.09
CA GLU A 228 9.23 -14.77 -6.30
C GLU A 228 10.52 -15.60 -6.21
N ILE A 229 11.29 -15.72 -7.31
CA ILE A 229 12.58 -16.41 -7.32
C ILE A 229 13.64 -15.67 -6.49
N GLU A 230 13.62 -14.34 -6.46
CA GLU A 230 14.53 -13.52 -5.68
C GLU A 230 14.19 -13.55 -4.18
N GLU A 231 12.90 -13.45 -3.82
CA GLU A 231 12.39 -13.65 -2.46
C GLU A 231 12.74 -15.04 -1.94
N ASP A 232 12.53 -16.10 -2.73
CA ASP A 232 12.93 -17.47 -2.39
C ASP A 232 14.44 -17.59 -2.15
N LYS A 233 15.27 -16.87 -2.93
CA LYS A 233 16.72 -16.83 -2.73
C LYS A 233 17.13 -16.06 -1.49
N GLU A 234 16.43 -14.96 -1.16
CA GLU A 234 16.68 -14.20 0.06
C GLU A 234 16.24 -14.96 1.30
N HIS A 235 15.08 -15.61 1.27
CA HIS A 235 14.63 -16.52 2.33
C HIS A 235 15.59 -17.71 2.50
N ALA A 236 16.09 -18.29 1.41
CA ALA A 236 17.12 -19.32 1.47
C ALA A 236 18.42 -18.79 2.10
N LYS A 237 18.89 -17.59 1.72
CA LYS A 237 20.08 -16.95 2.31
C LYS A 237 19.90 -16.59 3.79
N ALA A 238 18.73 -16.07 4.19
CA ALA A 238 18.41 -15.76 5.57
C ALA A 238 18.34 -17.03 6.42
N SER A 239 17.78 -18.12 5.87
CA SER A 239 17.82 -19.44 6.52
C SER A 239 19.24 -19.99 6.63
N ASP A 240 20.10 -19.75 5.64
CA ASP A 240 21.52 -20.12 5.67
C ASP A 240 22.32 -19.24 6.65
N GLU A 241 21.98 -17.97 6.81
CA GLU A 241 22.59 -17.05 7.78
C GLU A 241 22.14 -17.31 9.22
N GLU A 242 20.86 -17.65 9.46
CA GLU A 242 20.39 -18.17 10.73
C GLU A 242 21.05 -19.51 11.07
N THR A 243 21.26 -20.38 10.06
CA THR A 243 21.98 -21.65 10.23
C THR A 243 23.48 -21.45 10.49
N LYS A 244 24.08 -20.35 9.99
CA LYS A 244 25.48 -19.95 10.28
C LYS A 244 25.61 -19.25 11.64
N SER A 245 24.66 -18.41 12.03
CA SER A 245 24.61 -17.73 13.33
C SER A 245 24.36 -18.71 14.49
N ALA A 246 23.60 -19.78 14.25
CA ALA A 246 23.40 -20.88 15.21
C ALA A 246 24.61 -21.83 15.35
N LYS A 247 25.65 -21.70 14.52
CA LYS A 247 26.90 -22.50 14.60
C LYS A 247 28.06 -21.70 15.22
N ALA A 248 27.92 -21.39 16.50
CA ALA A 248 29.05 -21.18 17.40
C ALA A 248 28.90 -21.94 18.73
N LEU A 249 28.21 -23.07 18.71
CA LEU A 249 28.21 -24.05 19.81
C LEU A 249 28.86 -25.33 19.27
N LYS A 250 30.04 -25.69 19.81
CA LYS A 250 30.63 -27.02 19.60
C LYS A 250 29.64 -28.04 20.16
N TYR A 251 29.10 -28.93 19.33
CA TYR A 251 28.36 -30.11 19.77
C TYR A 251 29.16 -31.35 19.43
N SER A 252 29.15 -32.33 20.33
CA SER A 252 29.68 -33.68 20.09
C SER A 252 28.53 -34.65 19.86
N GLU A 253 28.69 -35.55 18.90
CA GLU A 253 27.73 -36.60 18.61
C GLU A 253 28.03 -37.82 19.50
N VAL A 254 27.03 -38.26 20.26
CA VAL A 254 27.16 -39.37 21.22
C VAL A 254 26.17 -40.47 20.88
N ASP A 255 26.70 -41.65 20.61
CA ASP A 255 25.90 -42.85 20.41
C ASP A 255 25.53 -43.50 21.75
N ILE A 256 24.23 -43.67 21.96
CA ILE A 256 23.66 -44.44 23.05
C ILE A 256 23.16 -45.77 22.49
N LYS A 257 23.52 -46.87 23.19
CA LYS A 257 23.21 -48.23 22.76
C LYS A 257 22.42 -48.96 23.83
N TYR A 258 21.54 -49.87 23.40
CA TYR A 258 20.81 -50.75 24.31
C TYR A 258 20.64 -52.14 23.70
N TYR A 259 20.84 -53.19 24.50
CA TYR A 259 20.67 -54.57 24.06
C TYR A 259 19.31 -55.09 24.54
N GLY A 260 18.45 -55.46 23.60
CA GLY A 260 17.08 -55.89 23.85
C GLY A 260 16.52 -56.73 22.70
N LYS A 261 15.22 -57.05 22.74
CA LYS A 261 14.54 -57.78 21.67
C LYS A 261 14.15 -56.80 20.56
N ALA A 262 14.19 -57.23 19.30
CA ALA A 262 13.76 -56.41 18.16
C ALA A 262 12.33 -55.86 18.28
N THR A 263 11.48 -56.52 19.06
CA THR A 263 10.09 -56.12 19.33
C THR A 263 9.94 -55.04 20.39
N ASP A 264 11.02 -54.69 21.09
CA ASP A 264 10.97 -53.71 22.17
C ASP A 264 10.82 -52.30 21.60
N GLN A 265 9.98 -51.50 22.26
CA GLN A 265 9.89 -50.07 22.05
C GLN A 265 10.91 -49.39 22.97
N VAL A 266 11.98 -48.88 22.38
CA VAL A 266 13.10 -48.30 23.12
C VAL A 266 13.22 -46.82 22.79
N TYR A 267 13.26 -46.00 23.84
CA TYR A 267 13.45 -44.56 23.77
C TYR A 267 14.58 -44.14 24.70
N VAL A 268 15.22 -43.01 24.40
CA VAL A 268 16.19 -42.38 25.29
C VAL A 268 15.71 -40.98 25.64
N ALA A 269 15.84 -40.61 26.91
CA ALA A 269 15.47 -39.27 27.38
C ALA A 269 16.44 -38.82 28.46
N GLY A 270 16.65 -37.51 28.57
CA GLY A 270 17.61 -36.96 29.49
C GLY A 270 17.53 -35.44 29.62
N SER A 271 18.54 -34.87 30.27
CA SER A 271 18.63 -33.42 30.49
C SER A 271 18.62 -32.59 29.20
N PHE A 272 19.10 -33.16 28.09
CA PHE A 272 19.22 -32.51 26.78
C PHE A 272 17.89 -32.36 26.04
N ASN A 273 16.85 -33.12 26.40
CA ASN A 273 15.52 -33.01 25.80
C ASN A 273 14.42 -32.81 26.86
N GLY A 274 14.80 -32.30 28.04
CA GLY A 274 13.85 -32.06 29.13
C GLY A 274 13.13 -33.31 29.63
N TRP A 275 13.75 -34.50 29.52
CA TRP A 275 13.18 -35.80 29.85
C TRP A 275 11.94 -36.20 29.04
N ASN A 276 11.79 -35.67 27.82
CA ASN A 276 10.72 -36.09 26.92
C ASN A 276 10.91 -37.56 26.47
N GLU A 277 10.00 -38.43 26.90
CA GLU A 277 10.10 -39.88 26.77
C GLU A 277 9.76 -40.42 25.38
N HIS A 278 9.26 -39.56 24.48
CA HIS A 278 8.77 -39.96 23.15
C HIS A 278 9.59 -39.41 21.99
N GLU A 279 10.49 -38.47 22.27
CA GLU A 279 11.20 -37.70 21.25
C GLU A 279 12.30 -38.51 20.56
N HIS A 280 13.14 -39.21 21.32
CA HIS A 280 14.26 -39.98 20.76
C HIS A 280 13.99 -41.48 20.81
N ARG A 281 13.26 -41.98 19.81
CA ARG A 281 13.09 -43.42 19.60
C ARG A 281 14.39 -44.03 19.05
N MET A 282 14.84 -45.13 19.65
CA MET A 282 16.05 -45.84 19.20
C MET A 282 15.73 -46.80 18.05
N SER A 283 16.67 -46.94 17.11
CA SER A 283 16.57 -47.84 15.95
C SER A 283 17.23 -49.19 16.26
N TYR A 284 16.59 -50.30 15.91
CA TYR A 284 17.14 -51.65 16.12
C TYR A 284 18.00 -52.11 14.94
N ASN A 285 19.25 -52.48 15.22
CA ASN A 285 20.14 -53.09 14.26
C ASN A 285 20.04 -54.63 14.35
N HIS A 286 19.51 -55.26 13.30
CA HIS A 286 19.31 -56.72 13.26
C HIS A 286 20.61 -57.54 13.20
N LEU A 287 21.72 -56.95 12.73
CA LEU A 287 23.01 -57.62 12.63
C LEU A 287 23.73 -57.67 13.98
N THR A 288 23.79 -56.54 14.68
CA THR A 288 24.46 -56.43 15.99
C THR A 288 23.53 -56.72 17.18
N LYS A 289 22.22 -56.86 16.92
CA LYS A 289 21.17 -57.07 17.93
C LYS A 289 21.13 -55.97 19.00
N GLU A 290 21.38 -54.74 18.58
CA GLU A 290 21.43 -53.58 19.46
C GLU A 290 20.53 -52.45 18.96
N PHE A 291 19.88 -51.75 19.87
CA PHE A 291 19.25 -50.46 19.62
C PHE A 291 20.32 -49.38 19.66
N HIS A 292 20.24 -48.41 18.74
CA HIS A 292 21.13 -47.25 18.71
C HIS A 292 20.35 -45.96 18.52
N CYS A 293 20.85 -44.88 19.15
CA CYS A 293 20.38 -43.52 18.93
C CYS A 293 21.57 -42.58 19.06
N SER A 294 21.75 -41.72 18.06
CA SER A 294 22.80 -40.70 18.05
C SER A 294 22.21 -39.37 18.52
N ILE A 295 22.84 -38.75 19.52
CA ILE A 295 22.39 -37.49 20.12
C ILE A 295 23.51 -36.45 20.05
N LYS A 296 23.18 -35.25 19.60
CA LYS A 296 24.09 -34.10 19.61
C LYS A 296 24.03 -33.40 20.97
N LEU A 297 25.14 -33.39 21.68
CA LEU A 297 25.26 -32.85 23.03
C LEU A 297 26.33 -31.76 23.08
N SER A 298 26.05 -30.66 23.76
CA SER A 298 27.05 -29.62 24.03
C SER A 298 28.07 -30.13 25.07
N PRO A 299 29.28 -29.55 25.17
CA PRO A 299 30.17 -29.78 26.29
C PRO A 299 29.47 -29.60 27.64
N GLY A 300 29.88 -30.38 28.62
CA GLY A 300 29.27 -30.41 29.95
C GLY A 300 28.80 -31.79 30.39
N THR A 301 28.01 -31.80 31.47
CA THR A 301 27.50 -33.02 32.10
C THR A 301 26.04 -33.21 31.75
N HIS A 302 25.70 -34.36 31.19
CA HIS A 302 24.35 -34.74 30.79
C HIS A 302 23.90 -36.00 31.53
N HIS A 303 22.62 -36.03 31.90
CA HIS A 303 22.00 -37.20 32.52
C HIS A 303 20.97 -37.81 31.59
N PHE A 304 20.85 -39.14 31.57
CA PHE A 304 19.86 -39.82 30.76
C PHE A 304 19.38 -41.14 31.36
N LYS A 305 18.25 -41.65 30.86
CA LYS A 305 17.73 -43.01 31.07
C LYS A 305 17.18 -43.56 29.75
N ILE A 306 17.05 -44.87 29.68
CA ILE A 306 16.45 -45.57 28.54
C ILE A 306 15.08 -46.09 28.96
N LYS A 307 14.04 -45.81 28.17
CA LYS A 307 12.68 -46.31 28.40
C LYS A 307 12.41 -47.48 27.47
N VAL A 308 12.19 -48.66 28.03
CA VAL A 308 11.96 -49.91 27.29
C VAL A 308 10.56 -50.41 27.62
N ASN A 309 9.68 -50.46 26.63
CA ASN A 309 8.27 -50.88 26.77
C ASN A 309 7.58 -50.20 27.97
N GLY A 310 7.80 -48.89 28.12
CA GLY A 310 7.19 -48.09 29.18
C GLY A 310 7.94 -48.10 30.53
N LYS A 311 9.01 -48.89 30.69
CA LYS A 311 9.79 -48.98 31.96
C LYS A 311 11.16 -48.34 31.81
N TRP A 312 11.54 -47.52 32.79
CA TRP A 312 12.88 -46.93 32.86
C TRP A 312 13.96 -47.97 33.18
N ARG A 313 15.10 -47.81 32.51
CA ARG A 313 16.29 -48.65 32.58
C ARG A 313 17.53 -47.76 32.52
N LEU A 314 18.57 -48.24 33.18
CA LEU A 314 19.91 -47.67 33.07
C LEU A 314 20.69 -48.47 32.02
N ASP A 315 21.52 -47.77 31.26
CA ASP A 315 22.56 -48.42 30.47
C ASP A 315 23.66 -48.89 31.43
N HIS A 316 23.76 -50.21 31.63
CA HIS A 316 24.76 -50.82 32.51
C HIS A 316 26.20 -50.62 32.03
N ASN A 317 26.41 -50.22 30.76
CA ASN A 317 27.74 -49.96 30.20
C ASN A 317 28.19 -48.50 30.37
N LYS A 318 27.35 -47.64 30.96
CA LYS A 318 27.66 -46.23 31.20
C LYS A 318 27.69 -45.96 32.70
N LYS A 319 28.50 -44.97 33.10
CA LYS A 319 28.55 -44.54 34.50
C LYS A 319 27.16 -44.08 34.94
N THR A 320 26.83 -44.33 36.20
CA THR A 320 25.62 -43.84 36.85
C THR A 320 25.99 -42.81 37.92
N THR A 321 25.02 -41.96 38.26
CA THR A 321 25.08 -41.01 39.38
C THR A 321 23.68 -40.92 40.00
N THR A 322 23.59 -40.36 41.20
CA THR A 322 22.31 -39.99 41.80
C THR A 322 21.93 -38.58 41.38
N ASP A 323 20.69 -38.38 40.93
CA ASP A 323 20.17 -37.08 40.57
C ASP A 323 19.68 -36.29 41.81
N LYS A 324 19.17 -35.07 41.56
CA LYS A 324 18.73 -34.13 42.60
C LYS A 324 17.53 -34.65 43.42
N ASN A 325 16.80 -35.62 42.89
CA ASN A 325 15.62 -36.23 43.48
C ASN A 325 15.95 -37.57 44.18
N GLY A 326 17.23 -37.96 44.23
CA GLY A 326 17.67 -39.21 44.83
C GLY A 326 17.56 -40.42 43.91
N GLU A 327 17.26 -40.24 42.61
CA GLU A 327 17.14 -41.35 41.67
C GLU A 327 18.46 -41.64 40.96
N GLU A 328 18.74 -42.92 40.72
CA GLU A 328 19.90 -43.32 39.93
C GLU A 328 19.65 -43.06 38.43
N VAL A 329 20.59 -42.38 37.76
CA VAL A 329 20.56 -41.99 36.34
C VAL A 329 21.92 -42.28 35.67
N ASN A 330 21.97 -42.47 34.35
CA ASN A 330 23.24 -42.52 33.64
C ASN A 330 23.83 -41.11 33.45
N ILE A 331 25.16 -40.97 33.49
CA ILE A 331 25.88 -39.70 33.33
C ILE A 331 26.86 -39.77 32.14
N LEU A 332 26.85 -38.71 31.32
CA LEU A 332 27.79 -38.47 30.23
C LEU A 332 28.50 -37.14 30.50
N VAL A 333 29.83 -37.14 30.45
CA VAL A 333 30.64 -35.92 30.61
C VAL A 333 31.43 -35.68 29.32
N LEU A 334 31.11 -34.60 28.63
CA LEU A 334 31.76 -34.19 27.40
C LEU A 334 32.69 -33.01 27.70
N LYS A 335 33.96 -33.15 27.34
CA LYS A 335 34.95 -32.08 27.44
C LYS A 335 34.88 -31.18 26.19
N ASP A 336 35.29 -29.93 26.34
CA ASP A 336 35.36 -28.91 25.28
C ASP A 336 36.32 -29.23 24.12
#